data_AF-A0A0N1DY96-F1
#
_entry.id   AF-A0A0N1DY96-F1
#
_cell.length_a   1.000
_cell.length_b   1.000
_cell.length_c   1.000
_cell.angle_alpha   90.00
_cell.angle_beta   90.00
_cell.angle_gamma   90.00
#
_symmetry.space_group_name_H-M   'P 1'
#
loop_
_entity.id
_entity.type
_entity.pdbx_description
1 polymer ?
#
loop_
_entity_poly.entity_id
_entity_poly.type
_entity_poly.pdbx_seq_one_letter_code
_entity_poly.pdbx_strand_id
1 'polypeptide(L)'
;MINKIIEVDNLIKDIATKYNVKTGNEKRIKHLWKDETITIMKDAEFIKDDAYFYFLSEYGGCNIYGNDFDIGIFGFDDWLNPSLLTSPLLNKSNIYILADLMFHSKDEITFYGYHATQKDEDSVWFSNELESGYKPIYKNFIDFLRYILTIEDEE
;
A
#
# COMPACT_ATOMS: atom_id res chain seq x y z
N MET A 1 3.88 18.75 6.68
CA MET A 1 5.11 18.52 5.90
C MET A 1 5.43 17.06 6.03
N ILE A 2 5.64 16.34 4.93
CA ILE A 2 5.96 14.92 4.97
C ILE A 2 7.40 14.77 5.44
N ASN A 3 7.58 14.08 6.57
CA ASN A 3 8.88 13.89 7.19
C ASN A 3 9.53 12.62 6.69
N LYS A 4 10.85 12.63 6.57
CA LYS A 4 11.62 11.44 6.21
C LYS A 4 11.50 10.37 7.28
N ILE A 5 11.19 9.13 6.89
CA ILE A 5 11.17 7.96 7.79
C ILE A 5 12.21 6.95 7.32
N ILE A 6 13.38 6.96 7.98
CA ILE A 6 14.53 6.11 7.63
C ILE A 6 14.17 4.62 7.64
N GLU A 7 13.26 4.21 8.53
CA GLU A 7 12.83 2.82 8.61
C GLU A 7 12.12 2.35 7.33
N VAL A 8 11.31 3.20 6.69
CA VAL A 8 10.69 2.89 5.40
C VAL A 8 11.77 2.69 4.33
N ASP A 9 12.77 3.59 4.26
CA ASP A 9 13.88 3.44 3.29
C ASP A 9 14.61 2.11 3.43
N ASN A 10 14.91 1.72 4.67
CA ASN A 10 15.61 0.49 4.97
C ASN A 10 14.78 -0.73 4.56
N LEU A 11 13.49 -0.76 4.93
CA LEU A 11 12.60 -1.88 4.59
C LEU A 11 12.40 -2.01 3.09
N ILE A 12 12.20 -0.91 2.36
CA ILE A 12 12.08 -0.95 0.90
C ILE A 12 13.37 -1.46 0.25
N LYS A 13 14.53 -1.07 0.78
CA LYS A 13 15.82 -1.59 0.31
C LYS A 13 15.98 -3.08 0.58
N ASP A 14 15.57 -3.56 1.75
CA ASP A 14 15.63 -4.97 2.11
C ASP A 14 14.68 -5.79 1.23
N ILE A 15 13.47 -5.28 0.97
CA ILE A 15 12.49 -5.89 0.04
C ILE A 15 13.08 -5.96 -1.37
N ALA A 16 13.68 -4.87 -1.87
CA ALA A 16 14.32 -4.84 -3.18
C ALA A 16 15.60 -5.68 -3.28
N THR A 17 16.18 -6.08 -2.14
CA THR A 17 17.31 -7.02 -2.09
C THR A 17 16.81 -8.47 -2.17
N LYS A 18 15.65 -8.76 -1.56
CA LYS A 18 15.06 -10.11 -1.53
C LYS A 18 14.23 -10.43 -2.78
N TYR A 19 13.53 -9.44 -3.33
CA TYR A 19 12.56 -9.62 -4.41
C TYR A 19 12.83 -8.69 -5.59
N ASN A 20 12.22 -8.99 -6.73
CA ASN A 20 12.23 -8.08 -7.86
C ASN A 20 11.19 -6.97 -7.61
N VAL A 21 11.62 -5.71 -7.53
CA VAL A 21 10.73 -4.57 -7.24
C VAL A 21 10.73 -3.60 -8.40
N LYS A 22 9.53 -3.31 -8.92
CA LYS A 22 9.28 -2.24 -9.89
C LYS A 22 8.54 -1.10 -9.19
N THR A 23 9.26 -0.04 -8.87
CA THR A 23 8.65 1.17 -8.30
C THR A 23 8.12 2.08 -9.39
N GLY A 24 7.21 3.00 -9.04
CA GLY A 24 6.76 4.05 -9.94
C GLY A 24 7.89 4.99 -10.43
N ASN A 25 9.10 4.90 -9.82
CA ASN A 25 10.21 5.82 -10.07
C ASN A 25 10.82 5.65 -11.47
N GLU A 26 10.59 4.50 -12.11
CA GLU A 26 11.22 4.21 -13.41
C GLU A 26 10.66 5.09 -14.55
N LYS A 27 9.50 5.74 -14.38
CA LYS A 27 8.83 6.48 -15.46
C LYS A 27 8.43 7.94 -15.17
N ARG A 28 8.65 8.51 -13.98
CA ARG A 28 8.27 9.92 -13.71
C ARG A 28 9.23 10.67 -12.78
N ILE A 29 9.15 11.99 -12.87
CA ILE A 29 10.03 12.95 -12.23
C ILE A 29 9.66 13.06 -10.73
N LYS A 30 10.52 12.58 -9.83
CA LYS A 30 10.37 12.55 -8.35
C LYS A 30 9.69 13.78 -7.70
N HIS A 31 9.82 14.97 -8.30
CA HIS A 31 9.25 16.20 -7.77
C HIS A 31 7.71 16.27 -7.70
N LEU A 32 6.95 15.45 -8.44
CA LEU A 32 5.48 15.54 -8.47
C LEU A 32 4.80 14.77 -7.32
N TRP A 33 5.40 13.67 -6.86
CA TRP A 33 4.76 12.78 -5.89
C TRP A 33 4.56 13.40 -4.53
N LYS A 34 5.45 14.30 -4.10
CA LYS A 34 5.27 15.00 -2.82
C LYS A 34 4.00 15.84 -2.82
N ASP A 35 3.74 16.57 -3.90
CA ASP A 35 2.55 17.43 -4.02
C ASP A 35 1.27 16.60 -4.18
N GLU A 36 1.36 15.50 -4.94
CA GLU A 36 0.26 14.53 -5.06
C GLU A 36 -0.03 13.86 -3.70
N THR A 37 1.00 13.49 -2.93
CA THR A 37 0.84 12.91 -1.58
C THR A 37 0.11 13.88 -0.68
N ILE A 38 0.49 15.16 -0.71
CA ILE A 38 -0.18 16.20 0.09
C ILE A 38 -1.66 16.32 -0.30
N THR A 39 -2.01 16.08 -1.56
CA THR A 39 -3.41 16.06 -2.01
C THR A 39 -4.14 14.85 -1.44
N ILE A 40 -3.56 13.65 -1.54
CA ILE A 40 -4.10 12.44 -0.91
C ILE A 40 -4.30 12.63 0.60
N MET A 41 -3.32 13.21 1.31
CA MET A 41 -3.43 13.46 2.76
C MET A 41 -4.63 14.33 3.12
N LYS A 42 -5.04 15.24 2.24
CA LYS A 42 -6.24 16.09 2.42
C LYS A 42 -7.53 15.36 2.08
N ASP A 43 -7.51 14.49 1.07
CA ASP A 43 -8.71 13.76 0.64
C ASP A 43 -9.01 12.55 1.55
N ALA A 44 -7.96 11.92 2.09
CA ALA A 44 -8.02 10.79 3.01
C ALA A 44 -7.54 11.17 4.42
N GLU A 45 -8.12 12.21 5.01
CA GLU A 45 -7.75 12.69 6.36
C GLU A 45 -7.88 11.63 7.47
N PHE A 46 -8.61 10.54 7.21
CA PHE A 46 -8.76 9.42 8.14
C PHE A 46 -7.51 8.54 8.24
N ILE A 47 -6.60 8.58 7.27
CA ILE A 47 -5.33 7.85 7.33
C ILE A 47 -4.36 8.70 8.15
N LYS A 48 -3.88 8.17 9.27
CA LYS A 48 -2.91 8.83 10.17
C LYS A 48 -1.50 8.26 10.07
N ASP A 49 -1.28 7.33 9.14
CA ASP A 49 -0.01 6.64 8.95
C ASP A 49 1.01 7.50 8.17
N ASP A 50 1.87 8.21 8.90
CA ASP A 50 2.96 9.01 8.35
C ASP A 50 3.95 8.19 7.52
N ALA A 51 4.12 6.89 7.81
CA ALA A 51 5.04 6.03 7.07
C ALA A 51 4.51 5.68 5.69
N TYR A 52 3.20 5.46 5.57
CA TYR A 52 2.56 5.31 4.27
C TYR A 52 2.70 6.58 3.41
N PHE A 53 2.44 7.76 3.98
CA PHE A 53 2.58 9.01 3.23
C PHE A 53 4.03 9.32 2.86
N TYR A 54 4.99 9.04 3.73
CA TYR A 54 6.40 9.14 3.36
C TYR A 54 6.73 8.18 2.19
N PHE A 55 6.28 6.93 2.26
CA PHE A 55 6.47 5.96 1.18
C PHE A 55 5.90 6.46 -0.15
N LEU A 56 4.65 6.93 -0.17
CA LEU A 56 4.04 7.48 -1.38
C LEU A 56 4.86 8.63 -1.94
N SER A 57 5.32 9.55 -1.08
CA SER A 57 6.06 10.74 -1.53
C SER A 57 7.42 10.44 -2.16
N GLU A 58 8.05 9.32 -1.78
CA GLU A 58 9.41 8.96 -2.24
C GLU A 58 9.41 7.84 -3.28
N TYR A 59 8.41 6.96 -3.28
CA TYR A 59 8.35 5.75 -4.11
C TYR A 59 7.14 5.70 -5.05
N GLY A 60 6.08 6.47 -4.77
CA GLY A 60 4.92 6.62 -5.64
C GLY A 60 4.05 5.36 -5.79
N GLY A 61 4.35 4.28 -5.08
CA GLY A 61 3.80 2.93 -5.28
C GLY A 61 4.83 1.95 -5.84
N CYS A 62 4.57 0.65 -5.72
CA CYS A 62 5.45 -0.37 -6.30
C CYS A 62 4.75 -1.70 -6.52
N ASN A 63 5.29 -2.48 -7.46
CA ASN A 63 4.99 -3.90 -7.61
C ASN A 63 6.20 -4.71 -7.15
N ILE A 64 5.96 -5.73 -6.34
CA ILE A 64 6.96 -6.63 -5.76
C ILE A 64 6.64 -8.03 -6.28
N TYR A 65 7.59 -8.64 -6.96
CA TYR A 65 7.45 -9.95 -7.58
C TYR A 65 8.31 -10.96 -6.80
N GLY A 66 7.63 -11.84 -6.06
CA GLY A 66 8.20 -13.05 -5.48
C GLY A 66 8.21 -14.19 -6.51
N ASN A 67 8.59 -15.39 -6.09
CA ASN A 67 8.55 -16.57 -6.97
C ASN A 67 7.11 -17.06 -7.12
N ASP A 68 6.38 -17.26 -6.01
CA ASP A 68 5.00 -17.75 -6.00
C ASP A 68 3.95 -16.69 -5.63
N PHE A 69 4.34 -15.41 -5.55
CA PHE A 69 3.43 -14.34 -5.20
C PHE A 69 3.79 -13.00 -5.84
N ASP A 70 2.79 -12.14 -6.02
CA ASP A 70 2.94 -10.75 -6.42
C ASP A 70 2.23 -9.83 -5.43
N ILE A 71 2.84 -8.67 -5.15
CA ILE A 71 2.23 -7.59 -4.35
C ILE A 71 2.23 -6.29 -5.13
N GLY A 72 1.05 -5.70 -5.31
CA GLY A 72 0.91 -4.32 -5.76
C GLY A 72 0.64 -3.39 -4.58
N ILE A 73 1.57 -2.50 -4.25
CA ILE A 73 1.31 -1.37 -3.33
C ILE A 73 0.85 -0.19 -4.17
N PHE A 74 -0.43 0.17 -4.04
CA PHE A 74 -1.08 1.17 -4.88
C PHE A 74 -0.53 2.57 -4.66
N GLY A 75 -0.38 3.27 -5.78
CA GLY A 75 0.22 4.58 -5.90
C GLY A 75 -0.76 5.66 -6.38
N PHE A 76 -0.21 6.77 -6.85
CA PHE A 76 -0.98 7.91 -7.36
C PHE A 76 -1.71 7.62 -8.67
N ASP A 77 -1.08 6.90 -9.59
CA ASP A 77 -1.68 6.61 -10.90
C ASP A 77 -2.93 5.72 -10.74
N ASP A 78 -2.98 4.92 -9.67
CA ASP A 78 -4.17 4.15 -9.30
C ASP A 78 -5.26 5.10 -8.78
N TRP A 79 -4.92 6.09 -7.95
CA TRP A 79 -5.85 7.11 -7.44
C TRP A 79 -6.54 7.91 -8.56
N LEU A 80 -5.83 8.15 -9.67
CA LEU A 80 -6.32 8.91 -10.82
C LEU A 80 -7.08 8.05 -11.84
N ASN A 81 -7.11 6.73 -11.67
CA ASN A 81 -7.79 5.82 -12.58
C ASN A 81 -9.13 5.33 -11.98
N PRO A 82 -10.25 6.01 -12.28
CA PRO A 82 -11.54 5.72 -11.68
C PRO A 82 -12.05 4.30 -11.94
N SER A 83 -11.52 3.54 -12.91
CA SER A 83 -11.99 2.16 -13.11
C SER A 83 -11.48 1.14 -12.08
N LEU A 84 -10.38 1.43 -11.37
CA LEU A 84 -9.85 0.59 -10.27
C LEU A 84 -10.12 1.22 -8.90
N LEU A 85 -10.24 2.55 -8.84
CA LEU A 85 -10.45 3.35 -7.63
C LEU A 85 -11.52 4.42 -7.85
N THR A 86 -12.72 4.08 -8.38
CA THR A 86 -13.78 5.09 -8.52
C THR A 86 -14.18 5.59 -7.14
N SER A 87 -13.61 6.75 -6.83
CA SER A 87 -13.68 7.60 -5.65
C SER A 87 -12.66 7.29 -4.53
N PRO A 88 -12.18 8.35 -3.85
CA PRO A 88 -11.74 8.30 -2.45
C PRO A 88 -12.88 7.89 -1.48
N LEU A 89 -13.92 7.20 -1.97
CA LEU A 89 -15.12 6.86 -1.24
C LEU A 89 -15.29 5.36 -1.32
N LEU A 90 -14.92 4.71 -0.22
CA LEU A 90 -15.74 3.68 0.39
C LEU A 90 -16.34 2.72 -0.65
N ASN A 91 -15.63 1.62 -0.92
CA ASN A 91 -16.34 0.37 -1.21
C ASN A 91 -17.47 0.20 -0.15
N LYS A 92 -18.44 -0.71 -0.33
CA LYS A 92 -19.49 -0.90 0.70
C LYS A 92 -18.93 -1.15 2.12
N SER A 93 -17.64 -1.52 2.23
CA SER A 93 -16.88 -1.72 3.45
C SER A 93 -16.10 -0.52 3.98
N ASN A 94 -16.20 0.67 3.40
CA ASN A 94 -15.50 1.87 3.86
C ASN A 94 -13.96 1.75 3.89
N ILE A 95 -13.36 0.99 2.98
CA ILE A 95 -11.90 0.78 2.92
C ILE A 95 -11.26 1.62 1.81
N TYR A 96 -10.12 2.21 2.12
CA TYR A 96 -9.14 2.66 1.15
C TYR A 96 -8.12 1.56 0.89
N ILE A 97 -8.07 1.05 -0.34
CA ILE A 97 -7.18 -0.05 -0.69
C ILE A 97 -5.75 0.48 -0.78
N LEU A 98 -4.89 -0.11 0.04
CA LEU A 98 -3.46 0.13 0.13
C LEU A 98 -2.68 -0.76 -0.84
N ALA A 99 -3.04 -2.04 -0.89
CA ALA A 99 -2.30 -3.04 -1.66
C ALA A 99 -3.15 -4.27 -1.97
N ASP A 100 -2.71 -5.07 -2.93
CA ASP A 100 -3.14 -6.45 -3.12
C ASP A 100 -1.94 -7.42 -3.04
N LEU A 101 -2.23 -8.66 -2.68
CA LEU A 101 -1.30 -9.79 -2.65
C LEU A 101 -1.97 -10.96 -3.34
N MET A 102 -1.34 -11.47 -4.40
CA MET A 102 -1.78 -12.66 -5.11
C MET A 102 -0.77 -13.78 -4.89
N PHE A 103 -1.24 -14.94 -4.43
CA PHE A 103 -0.44 -16.17 -4.47
C PHE A 103 -0.79 -16.98 -5.71
N HIS A 104 0.20 -17.25 -6.57
CA HIS A 104 0.00 -17.92 -7.86
C HIS A 104 -0.55 -19.33 -7.72
N SER A 105 -0.20 -20.03 -6.63
CA SER A 105 -0.63 -21.39 -6.35
C SER A 105 -2.07 -21.52 -5.87
N LYS A 106 -2.63 -20.46 -5.29
CA LYS A 106 -3.96 -20.46 -4.66
C LYS A 106 -5.03 -19.80 -5.54
N ASP A 107 -4.62 -19.03 -6.54
CA ASP A 107 -5.53 -18.17 -7.35
C ASP A 107 -6.43 -17.29 -6.44
N GLU A 108 -5.87 -16.88 -5.30
CA GLU A 108 -6.53 -16.07 -4.28
C GLU A 108 -5.81 -14.73 -4.17
N ILE A 109 -6.60 -13.65 -4.04
CA ILE A 109 -6.12 -12.29 -3.83
C ILE A 109 -6.51 -11.86 -2.42
N THR A 110 -5.52 -11.36 -1.67
CA THR A 110 -5.73 -10.66 -0.41
C THR A 110 -5.60 -9.16 -0.63
N PHE A 111 -6.59 -8.39 -0.22
CA PHE A 111 -6.60 -6.94 -0.28
C PHE A 111 -6.25 -6.35 1.07
N TYR A 112 -5.38 -5.34 1.09
CA TYR A 112 -5.01 -4.59 2.27
C TYR A 112 -5.49 -3.15 2.18
N GLY A 113 -5.83 -2.50 3.29
CA GLY A 113 -6.30 -1.12 3.27
C GLY A 113 -6.54 -0.46 4.62
N TYR A 114 -6.87 0.82 4.61
CA TYR A 114 -7.25 1.59 5.80
C TYR A 114 -8.76 1.76 5.88
N HIS A 115 -9.33 1.59 7.06
CA HIS A 115 -10.77 1.72 7.28
C HIS A 115 -11.18 3.17 7.55
N ALA A 116 -11.95 3.79 6.67
CA ALA A 116 -12.24 5.22 6.69
C ALA A 116 -13.05 5.72 7.89
N THR A 117 -13.82 4.83 8.54
CA THR A 117 -14.54 5.17 9.77
C THR A 117 -13.67 5.05 11.03
N GLN A 118 -12.46 4.49 10.96
CA GLN A 118 -11.54 4.30 12.09
C GLN A 118 -10.45 5.38 12.09
N LYS A 119 -10.87 6.64 12.26
CA LYS A 119 -10.04 7.85 12.01
C LYS A 119 -8.86 8.03 12.97
N ASP A 120 -8.78 7.25 14.04
CA ASP A 120 -7.74 7.30 15.07
C ASP A 120 -6.88 6.02 15.09
N GLU A 121 -7.01 5.16 14.06
CA GLU A 121 -6.21 3.94 13.91
C GLU A 121 -5.31 4.00 12.68
N ASP A 122 -4.04 3.65 12.87
CA ASP A 122 -3.08 3.41 11.78
C ASP A 122 -3.19 1.98 11.22
N SER A 123 -4.16 1.19 11.71
CA SER A 123 -4.23 -0.24 11.42
C SER A 123 -4.44 -0.51 9.93
N VAL A 124 -3.68 -1.45 9.39
CA VAL A 124 -3.90 -2.01 8.05
C VAL A 124 -4.84 -3.21 8.20
N TRP A 125 -5.91 -3.19 7.42
CA TRP A 125 -6.96 -4.19 7.40
C TRP A 125 -6.80 -5.08 6.19
N PHE A 126 -7.20 -6.34 6.28
CA PHE A 126 -7.18 -7.26 5.14
C PHE A 126 -8.51 -7.97 4.91
N SER A 127 -8.74 -8.37 3.66
CA SER A 127 -9.83 -9.26 3.25
C SER A 127 -9.47 -10.02 1.99
N ASN A 128 -10.06 -11.19 1.78
CA ASN A 128 -10.03 -11.89 0.48
C ASN A 128 -11.22 -11.49 -0.41
N GLU A 129 -12.08 -10.58 0.06
CA GLU A 129 -13.21 -10.02 -0.66
C GLU A 129 -13.02 -8.50 -0.82
N LEU A 130 -13.00 -7.99 -2.05
CA LEU A 130 -12.75 -6.57 -2.32
C LEU A 130 -13.77 -5.61 -1.67
N GLU A 131 -15.03 -6.03 -1.51
CA GLU A 131 -16.12 -5.18 -1.01
C GLU A 131 -16.52 -5.47 0.45
N SER A 132 -15.87 -6.41 1.16
CA SER A 132 -16.45 -7.09 2.32
C SER A 132 -15.38 -7.74 3.21
N GLY A 133 -15.72 -8.16 4.43
CA GLY A 133 -14.89 -9.08 5.22
C GLY A 133 -13.63 -8.52 5.90
N TYR A 134 -13.38 -7.22 5.80
CA TYR A 134 -12.15 -6.60 6.31
C TYR A 134 -11.98 -6.71 7.82
N LYS A 135 -10.77 -7.06 8.25
CA LYS A 135 -10.36 -7.12 9.66
C LYS A 135 -8.98 -6.50 9.84
N PRO A 136 -8.71 -5.81 10.97
CA PRO A 136 -7.38 -5.27 11.25
C PRO A 136 -6.37 -6.41 11.39
N ILE A 137 -5.19 -6.26 10.79
CA ILE A 137 -4.13 -7.29 10.83
C ILE A 137 -2.75 -6.72 11.17
N TYR A 138 -2.39 -5.54 10.67
CA TYR A 138 -1.12 -4.88 11.02
C TYR A 138 -1.39 -3.58 11.74
N LYS A 139 -0.50 -3.21 12.66
CA LYS A 139 -0.65 -1.98 13.44
C LYS A 139 -0.50 -0.73 12.57
N ASN A 140 0.33 -0.80 11.53
CA ASN A 140 0.65 0.29 10.61
C ASN A 140 1.35 -0.25 9.35
N PHE A 141 1.70 0.65 8.45
CA PHE A 141 2.40 0.40 7.20
C PHE A 141 3.80 -0.19 7.39
N ILE A 142 4.52 0.19 8.45
CA ILE A 142 5.84 -0.40 8.74
C ILE A 142 5.71 -1.89 9.04
N ASP A 143 4.70 -2.28 9.82
CA ASP A 143 4.43 -3.69 10.11
C ASP A 143 3.99 -4.44 8.85
N PHE A 144 3.26 -3.79 7.94
CA PHE A 144 2.96 -4.35 6.62
C PHE A 144 4.22 -4.56 5.77
N LEU A 145 5.14 -3.59 5.70
CA LEU A 145 6.43 -3.75 4.99
C LEU A 145 7.28 -4.88 5.60
N ARG A 146 7.29 -5.02 6.93
CA ARG A 146 7.97 -6.14 7.60
C ARG A 146 7.33 -7.48 7.24
N TYR A 147 6.01 -7.54 7.17
CA TYR A 147 5.31 -8.76 6.74
C TYR A 147 5.74 -9.19 5.34
N ILE A 148 5.89 -8.27 4.39
CA ILE A 148 6.34 -8.60 3.02
C ILE A 148 7.68 -9.36 3.05
N LEU A 149 8.61 -8.97 3.92
CA LEU A 149 9.90 -9.66 4.08
C LEU A 149 9.77 -11.08 4.66
N THR A 150 8.66 -11.39 5.32
CA THR A 150 8.38 -12.72 5.91
C THR A 150 7.67 -13.67 4.97
N ILE A 151 7.22 -13.20 3.80
CA ILE A 151 6.58 -14.09 2.82
C ILE A 151 7.68 -15.00 2.26
N GLU A 152 7.52 -16.30 2.49
CA GLU A 152 8.40 -17.35 1.99
C GLU A 152 7.68 -18.07 0.85
N ASP A 153 8.45 -18.68 -0.06
CA ASP A 153 7.92 -19.76 -0.89
C ASP A 153 7.55 -20.89 0.07
N GLU A 154 6.27 -21.22 0.17
CA GLU A 154 5.88 -22.53 0.69
C GLU A 154 6.32 -23.56 -0.38
N GLU A 155 7.49 -24.18 -0.20
CA GLU A 155 7.92 -25.36 -0.99
C GLU A 155 6.88 -26.50 -0.97
#